data_AF-A0A1B2HUU0-F1
#
_entry.id   AF-A0A1B2HUU0-F1
#
_cell.length_a   1.000
_cell.length_b   1.000
_cell.length_c   1.000
_cell.angle_alpha   90.00
_cell.angle_beta   90.00
_cell.angle_gamma   90.00
#
_symmetry.space_group_name_H-M   'P 1'
#
loop_
_entity.id
_entity.type
_entity.pdbx_description
1 polymer ?
#
loop_
_entity_poly.entity_id
_entity_poly.type
_entity_poly.pdbx_seq_one_letter_code
_entity_poly.pdbx_strand_id
1 'polypeptide(L)'
;MSHHGGDPNMGDLPHRVPNDPRFFTADVHITPDGRARIGGHDYTPAEYADMLRRAGYDGSKPVRLIGCDAGSNDFAKQLSKHLDAPVVAPTKPAWTDSRGRVFTSDAELGPDGTRQPKIPPNGEWETHHPDGSKSKASEDGFAPGTDPKDKDGLDPTDAKDRPGRVDEDKVVEVEKPENNIPMKDRIQDPEYRAKYYDERSDGWHRKQIGVEDASGDPVPKIREKDGEFIETEKETATSGKYQPDPDNPKKDWASSRRAGEQEVDDFVDANRGHPDRDVEKVVADRQKAIEDLEQAKKDHDSSPTEKTAEDKRDAFERQTNEGERLGDLAGENAIPVEFGSPATRLDPNLGGSGRFDQIWEVPDGNGGTKYVLVEAKGPNGTLTPRRGLDGELYMQGHPEYAKSILREMATNRLTPELEAKMRSRGATDADIDAYKDALKQERDLARKITAGYPDNSEYVHVKAHVKEEPIPGGTDTRDVYDGYTMKKFQ
;
A
#
# COMPACT_ATOMS: atom_id res chain seq x y z
N MET A 1 5.61 4.11 -19.47
CA MET A 1 5.03 3.37 -18.33
C MET A 1 4.98 4.30 -17.12
N SER A 2 3.85 4.30 -16.42
CA SER A 2 3.61 4.99 -15.15
C SER A 2 3.74 4.02 -13.99
N HIS A 3 4.39 4.43 -12.90
CA HIS A 3 4.36 3.71 -11.63
C HIS A 3 3.59 4.47 -10.53
N HIS A 4 2.78 5.46 -10.94
CA HIS A 4 1.95 6.30 -10.05
C HIS A 4 0.51 5.80 -9.94
N GLY A 5 0.27 4.50 -10.19
CA GLY A 5 -1.09 3.92 -10.15
C GLY A 5 -1.70 4.08 -8.75
N GLY A 6 -2.87 4.70 -8.67
CA GLY A 6 -3.56 5.02 -7.42
C GLY A 6 -3.11 6.31 -6.72
N ASP A 7 -2.18 7.09 -7.29
CA ASP A 7 -1.88 8.45 -6.80
C ASP A 7 -2.85 9.46 -7.45
N PRO A 8 -3.80 10.05 -6.71
CA PRO A 8 -4.81 10.95 -7.27
C PRO A 8 -4.23 12.28 -7.79
N ASN A 9 -2.99 12.63 -7.42
CA ASN A 9 -2.32 13.85 -7.86
C ASN A 9 -1.40 13.62 -9.07
N MET A 10 -0.91 12.38 -9.25
CA MET A 10 0.17 12.03 -10.18
C MET A 10 -0.22 10.99 -11.24
N GLY A 11 -1.31 10.23 -11.05
CA GLY A 11 -1.71 9.13 -11.94
C GLY A 11 -1.94 9.54 -13.39
N ASP A 12 -2.47 10.75 -13.63
CA ASP A 12 -2.74 11.27 -14.98
C ASP A 12 -1.50 11.85 -15.68
N LEU A 13 -0.48 12.30 -14.93
CA LEU A 13 0.67 13.02 -15.52
C LEU A 13 1.44 12.20 -16.57
N PRO A 14 1.71 10.90 -16.37
CA PRO A 14 2.41 10.09 -17.36
C PRO A 14 1.62 9.87 -18.65
N HIS A 15 0.29 9.97 -18.62
CA HIS A 15 -0.56 9.88 -19.81
C HIS A 15 -0.48 11.15 -20.67
N ARG A 16 -0.13 12.28 -20.07
CA ARG A 16 0.08 13.56 -20.77
C ARG A 16 1.42 13.61 -21.49
N VAL A 17 2.44 12.90 -20.98
CA VAL A 17 3.78 12.90 -21.58
C VAL A 17 3.73 12.26 -22.98
N PRO A 18 4.07 13.01 -24.05
CA PRO A 18 4.07 12.43 -25.39
C PRO A 18 5.02 11.23 -25.48
N ASN A 19 4.54 10.17 -26.11
CA ASN A 19 5.36 9.01 -26.40
C ASN A 19 6.51 9.43 -27.34
N ASP A 20 7.75 9.26 -26.87
CA ASP A 20 8.93 9.47 -27.70
C ASP A 20 9.46 8.11 -28.17
N PRO A 21 9.31 7.77 -29.47
CA PRO A 21 9.67 6.44 -29.95
C PRO A 21 11.17 6.13 -29.85
N ARG A 22 12.03 7.11 -29.55
CA ARG A 22 13.47 6.90 -29.31
C ARG A 22 13.78 6.31 -27.95
N PHE A 23 12.85 6.42 -26.99
CA PHE A 23 13.09 6.04 -25.60
C PHE A 23 12.05 5.03 -25.10
N PHE A 24 12.46 4.18 -24.16
CA PHE A 24 11.53 3.56 -23.25
C PHE A 24 11.30 4.51 -22.07
N THR A 25 10.15 5.19 -22.01
CA THR A 25 9.90 6.18 -20.96
C THR A 25 9.31 5.53 -19.71
N ALA A 26 9.96 5.76 -18.57
CA ALA A 26 9.49 5.31 -17.26
C ALA A 26 9.35 6.52 -16.33
N ASP A 27 8.16 6.70 -15.75
CA ASP A 27 7.87 7.74 -14.76
C ASP A 27 7.75 7.09 -13.38
N VAL A 28 8.52 7.56 -12.40
CA VAL A 28 8.63 6.95 -11.06
C VAL A 28 9.17 7.95 -10.04
N HIS A 29 8.77 7.80 -8.78
CA HIS A 29 9.40 8.50 -7.66
C HIS A 29 10.78 7.91 -7.38
N ILE A 30 11.82 8.73 -7.42
CA ILE A 30 13.14 8.33 -6.92
C ILE A 30 13.37 9.04 -5.59
N THR A 31 13.67 8.26 -4.57
CA THR A 31 13.93 8.74 -3.21
C THR A 31 15.35 9.34 -3.10
N PRO A 32 15.61 10.20 -2.11
CA PRO A 32 16.95 10.76 -1.91
C PRO A 32 18.04 9.71 -1.69
N ASP A 33 17.72 8.56 -1.10
CA ASP A 33 18.65 7.43 -0.88
C ASP A 33 18.86 6.55 -2.12
N GLY A 34 18.31 6.91 -3.27
CA GLY A 34 18.53 6.23 -4.54
C GLY A 34 17.73 4.94 -4.66
N ARG A 35 16.44 4.99 -4.32
CA ARG A 35 15.47 3.90 -4.54
C ARG A 35 14.28 4.40 -5.36
N ALA A 36 13.67 3.50 -6.11
CA ALA A 36 12.40 3.79 -6.78
C ALA A 36 11.25 3.48 -5.83
N ARG A 37 10.34 4.43 -5.60
CA ARG A 37 9.16 4.24 -4.74
C ARG A 37 7.92 4.04 -5.59
N ILE A 38 7.22 2.92 -5.34
CA ILE A 38 6.02 2.52 -6.10
C ILE A 38 5.03 1.91 -5.12
N GLY A 39 3.84 2.49 -4.99
CA GLY A 39 2.80 2.00 -4.09
C GLY A 39 3.27 1.86 -2.63
N GLY A 40 4.08 2.80 -2.14
CA GLY A 40 4.64 2.79 -0.78
C GLY A 40 5.80 1.81 -0.55
N HIS A 41 6.27 1.12 -1.59
CA HIS A 41 7.42 0.22 -1.52
C HIS A 41 8.65 0.80 -2.19
N ASP A 42 9.81 0.59 -1.58
CA ASP A 42 11.09 1.05 -2.10
C ASP A 42 11.83 -0.09 -2.80
N TYR A 43 12.23 0.16 -4.05
CA TYR A 43 12.93 -0.76 -4.92
C TYR A 43 14.35 -0.27 -5.17
N THR A 44 15.31 -1.17 -5.04
CA THR A 44 16.67 -0.94 -5.50
C THR A 44 16.72 -0.76 -7.02
N PRO A 45 17.78 -0.14 -7.57
CA PRO A 45 17.96 -0.04 -9.02
C PRO A 45 17.92 -1.39 -9.75
N ALA A 46 18.41 -2.46 -9.11
CA ALA A 46 18.37 -3.82 -9.65
C ALA A 46 16.94 -4.36 -9.76
N GLU A 47 16.15 -4.21 -8.70
CA GLU A 47 14.75 -4.66 -8.67
C GLU A 47 13.89 -3.86 -9.65
N TYR A 48 14.14 -2.55 -9.74
CA TYR A 48 13.47 -1.68 -10.70
C TYR A 48 13.83 -2.06 -12.15
N ALA A 49 15.09 -2.39 -12.45
CA ALA A 49 15.51 -2.88 -13.76
C ALA A 49 14.73 -4.14 -14.19
N ASP A 50 14.57 -5.09 -13.27
CA ASP A 50 13.81 -6.31 -13.53
C ASP A 50 12.32 -6.04 -13.73
N MET A 51 11.78 -5.05 -13.05
CA MET A 51 10.40 -4.62 -13.26
C MET A 51 10.22 -3.98 -14.65
N LEU A 52 11.15 -3.14 -15.11
CA LEU A 52 11.09 -2.58 -16.47
C LEU A 52 11.12 -3.68 -17.54
N ARG A 53 11.95 -4.71 -17.37
CA ARG A 53 11.97 -5.86 -18.29
C ARG A 53 10.63 -6.59 -18.34
N ARG A 54 10.04 -6.85 -17.17
CA ARG A 54 8.71 -7.49 -17.06
C ARG A 54 7.61 -6.64 -17.69
N ALA A 55 7.77 -5.33 -17.63
CA ALA A 55 6.90 -4.35 -18.28
C ALA A 55 7.05 -4.25 -19.81
N GLY A 56 7.90 -5.11 -20.42
CA GLY A 56 8.11 -5.13 -21.87
C GLY A 56 9.30 -4.31 -22.33
N TYR A 57 10.18 -3.86 -21.43
CA TYR A 57 11.48 -3.34 -21.86
C TYR A 57 12.36 -4.47 -22.38
N ASP A 58 12.68 -4.41 -23.68
CA ASP A 58 13.42 -5.42 -24.41
C ASP A 58 14.92 -5.10 -24.59
N GLY A 59 15.40 -3.99 -24.03
CA GLY A 59 16.77 -3.52 -24.20
C GLY A 59 17.04 -2.80 -25.52
N SER A 60 16.05 -2.65 -26.41
CA SER A 60 16.26 -2.09 -27.76
C SER A 60 16.46 -0.57 -27.80
N LYS A 61 16.09 0.13 -26.73
CA LYS A 61 16.10 1.60 -26.65
C LYS A 61 16.71 2.07 -25.32
N PRO A 62 17.32 3.27 -25.26
CA PRO A 62 17.64 3.90 -24.00
C PRO A 62 16.38 4.12 -23.14
N VAL A 63 16.53 4.07 -21.82
CA VAL A 63 15.45 4.41 -20.90
C VAL A 63 15.46 5.92 -20.65
N ARG A 64 14.32 6.59 -20.83
CA ARG A 64 14.11 7.97 -20.35
C ARG A 64 13.41 7.90 -19.01
N LEU A 65 14.15 8.18 -17.94
CA LEU A 65 13.66 8.14 -16.58
C LEU A 65 13.15 9.53 -16.18
N ILE A 66 11.86 9.62 -15.93
CA ILE A 66 11.23 10.83 -15.40
C ILE A 66 11.06 10.60 -13.90
N GLY A 67 12.10 10.91 -13.15
CA GLY A 67 12.13 10.80 -11.69
C GLY A 67 13.04 11.87 -11.11
N CYS A 68 12.64 12.45 -9.99
CA CYS A 68 13.40 13.53 -9.35
C CYS A 68 14.81 13.07 -8.99
N ASP A 69 15.80 13.91 -9.28
CA ASP A 69 17.20 13.73 -8.85
C ASP A 69 17.84 12.40 -9.27
N ALA A 70 17.24 11.69 -10.23
CA ALA A 70 17.68 10.37 -10.63
C ALA A 70 19.07 10.38 -11.30
N GLY A 71 19.47 11.52 -11.89
CA GLY A 71 20.81 11.72 -12.44
C GLY A 71 21.86 12.11 -11.39
N SER A 72 21.43 12.66 -10.24
CA SER A 72 22.29 13.21 -9.19
C SER A 72 22.48 12.27 -7.98
N ASN A 73 21.59 11.31 -7.75
CA ASN A 73 21.65 10.35 -6.62
C ASN A 73 22.15 8.93 -6.98
N ASP A 74 22.95 8.79 -8.06
CA ASP A 74 23.52 7.54 -8.56
C ASP A 74 22.49 6.46 -9.03
N PHE A 75 21.18 6.69 -8.89
CA PHE A 75 20.14 5.73 -9.31
C PHE A 75 20.22 5.41 -10.80
N ALA A 76 20.25 6.43 -11.68
CA ALA A 76 20.31 6.23 -13.13
C ALA A 76 21.58 5.48 -13.58
N LYS A 77 22.70 5.69 -12.87
CA LYS A 77 23.97 4.99 -13.11
C LYS A 77 23.93 3.53 -12.72
N GLN A 78 23.27 3.20 -11.62
CA GLN A 78 23.09 1.80 -11.22
C GLN A 78 22.08 1.11 -12.13
N LEU A 79 20.99 1.79 -12.46
CA LEU A 79 19.96 1.30 -13.36
C LEU A 79 20.55 1.01 -14.76
N SER A 80 21.41 1.88 -15.31
CA SER A 80 22.04 1.65 -16.62
C SER A 80 22.88 0.37 -16.65
N LYS A 81 23.62 0.10 -15.57
CA LYS A 81 24.38 -1.15 -15.39
C LYS A 81 23.47 -2.37 -15.30
N HIS A 82 22.40 -2.28 -14.51
CA HIS A 82 21.49 -3.40 -14.33
C HIS A 82 20.68 -3.71 -15.59
N LEU A 83 20.36 -2.71 -16.40
CA LEU A 83 19.67 -2.87 -17.68
C LEU A 83 20.60 -3.26 -18.83
N ASP A 84 21.89 -2.99 -18.71
CA ASP A 84 22.87 -3.01 -19.81
C ASP A 84 22.46 -2.08 -20.96
N ALA A 85 21.92 -0.91 -20.62
CA ALA A 85 21.48 0.09 -21.58
C ALA A 85 21.61 1.52 -21.04
N PRO A 86 21.73 2.55 -21.90
CA PRO A 86 21.81 3.93 -21.45
C PRO A 86 20.51 4.39 -20.76
N VAL A 87 20.66 5.17 -19.68
CA VAL A 87 19.55 5.78 -18.94
C VAL A 87 19.69 7.30 -18.99
N VAL A 88 18.67 7.98 -19.49
CA VAL A 88 18.58 9.44 -19.57
C VAL A 88 17.76 9.94 -18.38
N ALA A 89 18.34 10.80 -17.55
CA ALA A 89 17.73 11.24 -16.30
C ALA A 89 17.97 12.75 -16.05
N PRO A 90 17.06 13.43 -15.33
CA PRO A 90 17.22 14.82 -14.98
C PRO A 90 18.18 15.00 -13.79
N THR A 91 18.86 16.14 -13.74
CA THR A 91 19.77 16.50 -12.63
C THR A 91 19.08 17.18 -11.45
N LYS A 92 17.81 17.58 -11.63
CA LYS A 92 16.93 18.23 -10.63
C LYS A 92 15.51 17.64 -10.68
N PRO A 93 14.56 18.07 -9.83
CA PRO A 93 13.17 17.61 -9.91
C PRO A 93 12.59 17.69 -11.32
N ALA A 94 11.89 16.63 -11.72
CA ALA A 94 11.23 16.54 -13.02
C ALA A 94 9.80 17.07 -12.93
N TRP A 95 9.48 18.04 -13.77
CA TRP A 95 8.18 18.70 -13.86
C TRP A 95 7.45 18.27 -15.13
N THR A 96 6.13 18.11 -15.01
CA THR A 96 5.24 17.96 -16.16
C THR A 96 4.05 18.87 -16.02
N ASP A 97 3.79 19.63 -17.07
CA ASP A 97 2.69 20.57 -17.11
C ASP A 97 1.41 20.00 -17.71
N SER A 98 0.37 20.84 -17.75
CA SER A 98 -0.92 20.50 -18.33
C SER A 98 -0.84 20.09 -19.81
N ARG A 99 0.21 20.52 -20.52
CA ARG A 99 0.47 20.21 -21.93
C ARG A 99 1.37 18.98 -22.12
N GLY A 100 1.75 18.29 -21.05
CA GLY A 100 2.59 17.10 -21.11
C GLY A 100 4.07 17.38 -21.36
N ARG A 101 4.49 18.64 -21.28
CA ARG A 101 5.89 19.04 -21.47
C ARG A 101 6.70 18.60 -20.26
N VAL A 102 7.81 17.90 -20.50
CA VAL A 102 8.68 17.41 -19.44
C VAL A 102 9.93 18.27 -19.36
N PHE A 103 10.21 18.81 -18.20
CA PHE A 103 11.39 19.63 -17.95
C PHE A 103 11.92 19.42 -16.53
N THR A 104 13.10 19.96 -16.24
CA THR A 104 13.78 19.83 -14.96
C THR A 104 14.19 21.20 -14.46
N SER A 105 13.83 21.52 -13.22
CA SER A 105 14.06 22.84 -12.62
C SER A 105 14.05 22.74 -11.10
N ASP A 106 14.70 23.70 -10.45
CA ASP A 106 14.54 23.90 -9.01
C ASP A 106 13.07 24.13 -8.66
N ALA A 107 12.67 23.69 -7.47
CA ALA A 107 11.38 24.03 -6.89
C ALA A 107 11.48 25.35 -6.11
N GLU A 108 10.51 26.22 -6.30
CA GLU A 108 10.25 27.39 -5.48
C GLU A 108 8.92 27.17 -4.75
N LEU A 109 8.85 27.58 -3.48
CA LEU A 109 7.62 27.48 -2.69
C LEU A 109 6.79 28.75 -2.90
N GLY A 110 5.55 28.56 -3.36
CA GLY A 110 4.56 29.62 -3.45
C GLY A 110 4.09 30.09 -2.06
N PRO A 111 3.41 31.25 -1.99
CA PRO A 111 2.88 31.80 -0.72
C PRO A 111 1.90 30.87 0.02
N ASP A 112 1.30 29.92 -0.69
CA ASP A 112 0.38 28.89 -0.21
C ASP A 112 1.09 27.57 0.13
N GLY A 113 2.42 27.54 0.09
CA GLY A 113 3.23 26.34 0.30
C GLY A 113 3.24 25.37 -0.87
N THR A 114 2.61 25.70 -2.01
CA THR A 114 2.66 24.86 -3.21
C THR A 114 4.04 24.93 -3.86
N ARG A 115 4.56 23.79 -4.31
CA ARG A 115 5.80 23.74 -5.08
C ARG A 115 5.52 24.16 -6.51
N GLN A 116 6.30 25.08 -7.03
CA GLN A 116 6.26 25.53 -8.42
C GLN A 116 7.67 25.44 -9.02
N PRO A 117 7.82 25.14 -10.32
CA PRO A 117 9.13 25.17 -10.93
C PRO A 117 9.64 26.59 -11.05
N LYS A 118 10.95 26.77 -10.86
CA LYS A 118 11.62 27.97 -11.33
C LYS A 118 11.53 28.05 -12.86
N ILE A 119 11.05 29.17 -13.39
CA ILE A 119 10.96 29.45 -14.82
C ILE A 119 11.87 30.66 -15.17
N PRO A 120 12.75 30.56 -16.19
CA PRO A 120 12.97 29.42 -17.08
C PRO A 120 13.58 28.21 -16.36
N PRO A 121 13.33 26.97 -16.85
CA PRO A 121 13.91 25.75 -16.31
C PRO A 121 15.44 25.85 -16.22
N ASN A 122 16.00 25.40 -15.10
CA ASN A 122 17.43 25.57 -14.83
C ASN A 122 18.15 24.24 -14.47
N GLY A 123 17.52 23.10 -14.74
CA GLY A 123 18.16 21.80 -14.66
C GLY A 123 18.79 21.36 -15.98
N GLU A 124 19.45 20.22 -15.95
CA GLU A 124 20.03 19.56 -17.13
C GLU A 124 19.54 18.12 -17.21
N TRP A 125 19.67 17.50 -18.39
CA TRP A 125 19.48 16.07 -18.56
C TRP A 125 20.81 15.40 -18.89
N GLU A 126 21.10 14.29 -18.23
CA GLU A 126 22.30 13.48 -18.45
C GLU A 126 21.94 12.09 -18.95
N THR A 127 22.78 11.51 -19.80
CA THR A 127 22.76 10.10 -20.15
C THR A 127 23.83 9.37 -19.37
N HIS A 128 23.42 8.32 -18.64
CA HIS A 128 24.28 7.42 -17.90
C HIS A 128 24.48 6.13 -18.70
N HIS A 129 25.72 5.76 -18.94
CA HIS A 129 26.07 4.58 -19.74
C HIS A 129 26.37 3.37 -18.84
N PRO A 130 26.19 2.12 -19.32
CA PRO A 130 26.51 0.91 -18.55
C PRO A 130 27.98 0.82 -18.13
N ASP A 131 28.89 1.41 -18.92
CA ASP A 131 30.32 1.47 -18.61
C ASP A 131 30.66 2.45 -17.46
N GLY A 132 29.67 3.17 -16.95
CA GLY A 132 29.81 4.14 -15.87
C GLY A 132 30.15 5.55 -16.33
N SER A 133 30.33 5.80 -17.63
CA SER A 133 30.49 7.14 -18.19
C SER A 133 29.15 7.91 -18.22
N LYS A 134 29.26 9.24 -18.34
CA LYS A 134 28.11 10.15 -18.49
C LYS A 134 28.30 11.08 -19.67
N SER A 135 27.21 11.47 -20.32
CA SER A 135 27.20 12.49 -21.36
C SER A 135 25.99 13.41 -21.22
N LYS A 136 26.15 14.71 -21.50
CA LYS A 136 25.03 15.65 -21.50
C LYS A 136 24.00 15.28 -22.58
N ALA A 137 22.72 15.35 -22.23
CA ALA A 137 21.59 15.06 -23.12
C ALA A 137 20.78 16.32 -23.45
N SER A 138 20.62 17.24 -22.50
CA SER A 138 20.11 18.60 -22.73
C SER A 138 20.58 19.57 -21.65
N GLU A 139 20.79 20.84 -22.01
CA GLU A 139 21.20 21.93 -21.10
C GLU A 139 20.10 22.98 -20.88
N ASP A 140 19.00 22.92 -21.64
CA ASP A 140 17.91 23.91 -21.60
C ASP A 140 16.80 23.56 -20.60
N GLY A 141 17.04 22.56 -19.75
CA GLY A 141 16.07 22.03 -18.79
C GLY A 141 14.95 21.18 -19.40
N PHE A 142 14.77 21.13 -20.72
CA PHE A 142 13.73 20.29 -21.33
C PHE A 142 14.22 18.87 -21.56
N ALA A 143 13.31 17.90 -21.44
CA ALA A 143 13.61 16.52 -21.76
C ALA A 143 14.13 16.41 -23.21
N PRO A 144 15.17 15.59 -23.47
CA PRO A 144 15.70 15.42 -24.80
C PRO A 144 14.59 15.06 -25.79
N GLY A 145 14.54 15.80 -26.89
CA GLY A 145 13.51 15.60 -27.90
C GLY A 145 12.31 16.52 -27.85
N THR A 146 12.22 17.41 -26.86
CA THR A 146 11.16 18.42 -26.79
C THR A 146 11.19 19.33 -28.03
N ASP A 147 10.04 19.50 -28.69
CA ASP A 147 9.89 20.36 -29.87
C ASP A 147 10.22 21.81 -29.49
N PRO A 148 11.00 22.56 -30.30
CA PRO A 148 11.30 23.97 -30.02
C PRO A 148 10.08 24.82 -29.66
N LYS A 149 8.92 24.58 -30.28
CA LYS A 149 7.69 25.34 -29.99
C LYS A 149 7.13 25.12 -28.58
N ASP A 150 7.51 23.99 -27.97
CA ASP A 150 7.06 23.61 -26.63
C ASP A 150 8.00 24.16 -25.55
N LYS A 151 9.12 24.78 -25.91
CA LYS A 151 10.09 25.34 -24.96
C LYS A 151 9.73 26.73 -24.42
N ASP A 152 8.68 27.34 -24.97
CA ASP A 152 8.21 28.68 -24.59
C ASP A 152 6.84 28.64 -23.88
N GLY A 153 6.55 29.67 -23.09
CA GLY A 153 5.25 29.82 -22.42
C GLY A 153 4.97 28.74 -21.37
N LEU A 154 5.96 28.44 -20.52
CA LEU A 154 5.73 27.65 -19.30
C LEU A 154 4.94 28.48 -18.29
N ASP A 155 3.87 27.90 -17.76
CA ASP A 155 3.15 28.44 -16.61
C ASP A 155 3.64 27.67 -15.37
N PRO A 156 4.24 28.32 -14.37
CA PRO A 156 4.69 27.60 -13.18
C PRO A 156 3.51 26.99 -12.38
N THR A 157 2.29 27.50 -12.55
CA THR A 157 1.12 27.05 -11.77
C THR A 157 0.45 25.80 -12.34
N ASP A 158 0.74 25.43 -13.59
CA ASP A 158 0.16 24.26 -14.26
C ASP A 158 1.10 23.05 -14.30
N ALA A 159 2.29 23.20 -13.71
CA ALA A 159 3.34 22.19 -13.65
C ALA A 159 3.34 21.44 -12.32
N LYS A 160 3.46 20.12 -12.40
CA LYS A 160 3.58 19.23 -11.24
C LYS A 160 4.91 18.49 -11.27
N ASP A 161 5.62 18.48 -10.15
CA ASP A 161 6.81 17.67 -9.97
C ASP A 161 6.48 16.30 -9.36
N ARG A 162 7.41 15.35 -9.52
CA ARG A 162 7.28 14.01 -8.95
C ARG A 162 7.35 13.91 -7.43
N PRO A 163 7.74 14.89 -6.60
CA PRO A 163 7.48 14.86 -5.16
C PRO A 163 6.04 15.32 -4.80
N GLY A 164 5.16 15.59 -5.79
CA GLY A 164 3.93 16.35 -5.62
C GLY A 164 2.81 15.65 -4.83
N ARG A 165 2.90 15.74 -3.51
CA ARG A 165 1.98 15.25 -2.46
C ARG A 165 2.01 13.75 -2.18
N VAL A 166 3.03 13.37 -1.42
CA VAL A 166 2.77 12.61 -0.20
C VAL A 166 3.22 13.50 0.95
N ASP A 167 2.35 13.81 1.91
CA ASP A 167 2.75 14.45 3.19
C ASP A 167 3.86 13.66 3.92
N GLU A 168 4.20 12.46 3.44
CA GLU A 168 5.26 11.56 3.92
C GLU A 168 6.69 12.06 3.64
N ASP A 169 6.95 12.87 2.60
CA ASP A 169 8.30 13.39 2.30
C ASP A 169 8.49 14.86 2.72
N LYS A 170 7.43 15.56 3.19
CA LYS A 170 7.61 16.86 3.84
C LYS A 170 8.32 16.60 5.15
N VAL A 171 9.61 16.93 5.23
CA VAL A 171 10.30 17.07 6.52
C VAL A 171 9.58 18.21 7.24
N VAL A 172 8.67 17.86 8.14
CA VAL A 172 8.02 18.87 8.98
C VAL A 172 9.11 19.58 9.77
N GLU A 173 8.91 20.86 10.10
CA GLU A 173 9.96 21.65 10.78
C GLU A 173 10.50 20.93 12.02
N VAL A 174 9.64 20.21 12.73
CA VAL A 174 10.02 19.45 13.93
C VAL A 174 10.92 18.24 13.68
N GLU A 175 10.99 17.74 12.44
CA GLU A 175 11.84 16.61 12.01
C GLU A 175 13.20 17.04 11.46
N LYS A 176 13.43 18.33 11.20
CA LYS A 176 14.70 18.75 10.60
C LYS A 176 15.84 18.43 11.57
N PRO A 177 16.88 17.67 11.14
CA PRO A 177 17.97 17.26 12.03
C PRO A 177 18.67 18.43 12.74
N GLU A 178 18.69 19.59 12.09
CA GLU A 178 19.26 20.85 12.60
C GLU A 178 18.51 21.43 13.81
N ASN A 179 17.23 21.08 14.00
CA ASN A 179 16.42 21.59 15.12
C ASN A 179 16.59 20.75 16.40
N ASN A 180 17.06 19.50 16.29
CA ASN A 180 17.29 18.57 17.40
C ASN A 180 16.12 18.53 18.43
N ILE A 181 14.89 18.64 17.92
CA ILE A 181 13.68 18.65 18.75
C ILE A 181 13.45 17.22 19.28
N PRO A 182 13.27 17.01 20.59
CA PRO A 182 12.96 15.70 21.15
C PRO A 182 11.62 15.15 20.64
N MET A 183 11.52 13.82 20.48
CA MET A 183 10.31 13.14 20.01
C MET A 183 9.04 13.56 20.78
N LYS A 184 9.10 13.64 22.11
CA LYS A 184 8.01 14.15 22.97
C LYS A 184 7.43 15.52 22.56
N ASP A 185 8.23 16.36 21.92
CA ASP A 185 7.85 17.69 21.46
C ASP A 185 7.41 17.62 19.98
N ARG A 186 8.04 16.75 19.16
CA ARG A 186 7.60 16.47 17.78
C ARG A 186 6.17 15.94 17.73
N ILE A 187 5.80 15.02 18.63
CA ILE A 187 4.44 14.45 18.67
C ILE A 187 3.35 15.45 19.07
N GLN A 188 3.72 16.61 19.62
CA GLN A 188 2.78 17.71 19.87
C GLN A 188 2.48 18.52 18.60
N ASP A 189 3.28 18.37 17.55
CA ASP A 189 3.09 19.06 16.29
C ASP A 189 1.94 18.41 15.47
N PRO A 190 0.91 19.17 15.07
CA PRO A 190 -0.19 18.65 14.26
C PRO A 190 0.24 18.13 12.89
N GLU A 191 1.25 18.74 12.25
CA GLU A 191 1.73 18.27 10.95
C GLU A 191 2.49 16.95 11.10
N TYR A 192 3.31 16.80 12.14
CA TYR A 192 3.97 15.53 12.47
C TYR A 192 2.93 14.42 12.71
N ARG A 193 1.87 14.72 13.47
CA ARG A 193 0.78 13.77 13.69
C ARG A 193 0.04 13.43 12.41
N ALA A 194 -0.35 14.43 11.62
CA ALA A 194 -1.02 14.22 10.34
C ALA A 194 -0.18 13.38 9.37
N LYS A 195 1.15 13.51 9.44
CA LYS A 195 2.09 12.74 8.64
C LYS A 195 2.11 11.26 9.03
N TYR A 196 2.35 10.92 10.30
CA TYR A 196 2.56 9.52 10.68
C TYR A 196 1.40 8.82 11.38
N TYR A 197 0.31 9.51 11.68
CA TYR A 197 -0.79 8.94 12.46
C TYR A 197 -2.15 9.22 11.83
N ASP A 198 -3.08 8.29 12.03
CA ASP A 198 -4.50 8.44 11.77
C ASP A 198 -5.26 8.55 13.10
N GLU A 199 -6.17 9.51 13.19
CA GLU A 199 -7.11 9.60 14.29
C GLU A 199 -8.29 8.65 14.04
N ARG A 200 -8.53 7.74 14.99
CA ARG A 200 -9.63 6.78 14.98
C ARG A 200 -10.52 6.97 16.20
N SER A 201 -11.67 6.30 16.24
CA SER A 201 -12.62 6.38 17.35
C SER A 201 -12.03 5.97 18.71
N ASP A 202 -11.00 5.14 18.71
CA ASP A 202 -10.32 4.60 19.89
C ASP A 202 -8.97 5.29 20.18
N GLY A 203 -8.60 6.32 19.41
CA GLY A 203 -7.39 7.12 19.62
C GLY A 203 -6.54 7.26 18.37
N TRP A 204 -5.27 7.64 18.57
CA TRP A 204 -4.31 7.89 17.50
C TRP A 204 -3.49 6.64 17.19
N HIS A 205 -3.44 6.26 15.92
CA HIS A 205 -2.75 5.06 15.45
C HIS A 205 -1.68 5.44 14.44
N ARG A 206 -0.48 4.86 14.57
CA ARG A 206 0.55 5.02 13.53
C ARG A 206 0.04 4.45 12.22
N LYS A 207 0.25 5.18 11.12
CA LYS A 207 -0.04 4.71 9.75
C LYS A 207 0.79 3.47 9.40
N GLN A 208 2.05 3.44 9.86
CA GLN A 208 2.96 2.32 9.64
C GLN A 208 3.88 2.12 10.85
N ILE A 209 4.23 0.86 11.12
CA ILE A 209 5.07 0.46 12.26
C ILE A 209 6.50 0.23 11.79
N GLY A 210 7.45 0.65 12.63
CA GLY A 210 8.88 0.54 12.32
C GLY A 210 9.38 1.58 11.31
N VAL A 211 8.54 2.56 10.95
CA VAL A 211 8.97 3.73 10.19
C VAL A 211 9.83 4.62 11.07
N GLU A 212 10.94 5.07 10.51
CA GLU A 212 11.76 6.15 11.04
C GLU A 212 11.30 7.47 10.44
N ASP A 213 11.26 8.53 11.26
CA ASP A 213 11.03 9.88 10.75
C ASP A 213 12.25 10.40 9.98
N ALA A 214 12.18 11.61 9.41
CA ALA A 214 13.29 12.16 8.64
C ALA A 214 14.56 12.45 9.46
N SER A 215 14.49 12.40 10.79
CA SER A 215 15.66 12.45 11.67
C SER A 215 16.30 11.07 11.90
N GLY A 216 15.69 10.00 11.40
CA GLY A 216 16.10 8.61 11.65
C GLY A 216 15.60 8.06 12.98
N ASP A 217 14.70 8.76 13.67
CA ASP A 217 14.12 8.29 14.93
C ASP A 217 12.88 7.43 14.66
N PRO A 218 12.72 6.27 15.33
CA PRO A 218 11.54 5.44 15.15
C PRO A 218 10.28 6.17 15.64
N VAL A 219 9.25 6.23 14.79
CA VAL A 219 7.96 6.84 15.11
C VAL A 219 7.27 6.04 16.23
N PRO A 220 6.99 6.62 17.41
CA PRO A 220 6.47 5.88 18.57
C PRO A 220 4.95 5.70 18.52
N LYS A 221 4.40 4.79 19.34
CA LYS A 221 2.96 4.87 19.65
C LYS A 221 2.71 6.09 20.53
N ILE A 222 1.58 6.78 20.29
CA ILE A 222 1.16 7.92 21.08
C ILE A 222 -0.23 7.69 21.67
N ARG A 223 -0.50 8.35 22.79
CA ARG A 223 -1.84 8.46 23.36
C ARG A 223 -2.04 9.88 23.85
N GLU A 224 -3.26 10.39 23.69
CA GLU A 224 -3.63 11.66 24.31
C GLU A 224 -3.98 11.46 25.79
N LYS A 225 -3.38 12.30 26.64
CA LYS A 225 -3.63 12.34 28.08
C LYS A 225 -3.60 13.80 28.53
N ASP A 226 -4.69 14.24 29.13
CA ASP A 226 -4.82 15.60 29.68
C ASP A 226 -4.53 16.71 28.65
N GLY A 227 -4.87 16.47 27.37
CA GLY A 227 -4.65 17.41 26.25
C GLY A 227 -3.23 17.39 25.67
N GLU A 228 -2.36 16.49 26.14
CA GLU A 228 -1.01 16.29 25.61
C GLU A 228 -0.85 14.90 25.00
N PHE A 229 -0.05 14.80 23.93
CA PHE A 229 0.33 13.51 23.37
C PHE A 229 1.53 12.94 24.13
N ILE A 230 1.43 11.71 24.62
CA ILE A 230 2.55 11.04 25.29
C ILE A 230 2.97 9.82 24.49
N GLU A 231 4.29 9.60 24.43
CA GLU A 231 4.86 8.35 23.93
C GLU A 231 4.45 7.21 24.87
N THR A 232 3.89 6.13 24.33
CA THR A 232 3.55 4.96 25.15
C THR A 232 4.60 3.87 25.04
N GLU A 233 5.05 3.51 23.82
CA GLU A 233 6.11 2.50 23.59
C GLU A 233 6.85 2.68 22.24
N LYS A 234 8.17 2.45 22.23
CA LYS A 234 9.01 2.30 21.02
C LYS A 234 9.10 0.81 20.68
N GLU A 235 8.16 0.36 19.87
CA GLU A 235 8.01 -1.05 19.53
C GLU A 235 8.62 -1.35 18.15
N THR A 236 9.61 -2.25 18.11
CA THR A 236 10.03 -2.94 16.88
C THR A 236 9.35 -4.32 16.83
N ALA A 237 8.89 -4.72 15.65
CA ALA A 237 8.22 -6.01 15.46
C ALA A 237 9.10 -6.95 14.64
N THR A 238 9.23 -8.20 15.12
CA THR A 238 9.95 -9.24 14.40
C THR A 238 9.10 -9.75 13.24
N SER A 239 9.65 -9.67 12.02
CA SER A 239 8.95 -10.13 10.82
C SER A 239 9.00 -11.65 10.65
N GLY A 240 7.92 -12.23 10.11
CA GLY A 240 7.89 -13.64 9.70
C GLY A 240 8.90 -13.94 8.60
N LYS A 241 9.44 -15.17 8.58
CA LYS A 241 10.26 -15.65 7.47
C LYS A 241 9.35 -16.22 6.38
N TYR A 242 9.53 -15.74 5.16
CA TYR A 242 8.80 -16.26 4.01
C TYR A 242 9.32 -17.65 3.62
N GLN A 243 8.43 -18.54 3.20
CA GLN A 243 8.83 -19.74 2.46
C GLN A 243 9.07 -19.33 1.00
N PRO A 244 10.33 -19.34 0.51
CA PRO A 244 10.57 -19.12 -0.91
C PRO A 244 9.93 -20.27 -1.70
N ASP A 245 9.30 -19.94 -2.81
CA ASP A 245 8.83 -20.94 -3.77
C ASP A 245 10.01 -21.82 -4.21
N PRO A 246 9.96 -23.16 -4.01
CA PRO A 246 11.06 -24.05 -4.38
C PRO A 246 11.37 -24.03 -5.89
N ASP A 247 10.39 -23.69 -6.73
CA ASP A 247 10.59 -23.56 -8.17
C ASP A 247 11.09 -22.14 -8.56
N ASN A 248 11.10 -21.17 -7.64
CA ASN A 248 11.58 -19.81 -7.90
C ASN A 248 12.15 -19.06 -6.66
N PRO A 249 13.32 -19.46 -6.14
CA PRO A 249 13.82 -19.04 -4.82
C PRO A 249 14.36 -17.60 -4.70
N LYS A 250 14.24 -16.73 -5.71
CA LYS A 250 14.88 -15.39 -5.76
C LYS A 250 13.93 -14.19 -5.61
N LYS A 251 12.66 -14.39 -5.25
CA LYS A 251 11.65 -13.32 -5.34
C LYS A 251 10.99 -13.02 -3.99
N ASP A 252 11.21 -11.82 -3.45
CA ASP A 252 10.41 -11.23 -2.37
C ASP A 252 9.21 -10.49 -2.99
N TRP A 253 8.04 -10.61 -2.35
CA TRP A 253 6.66 -10.24 -2.74
C TRP A 253 6.16 -10.59 -4.16
N ALA A 254 7.00 -10.44 -5.18
CA ALA A 254 6.82 -10.83 -6.57
C ALA A 254 6.81 -12.36 -6.81
N SER A 255 6.91 -13.17 -5.75
CA SER A 255 6.72 -14.62 -5.73
C SER A 255 5.31 -15.06 -5.38
N SER A 256 4.42 -14.12 -5.09
CA SER A 256 3.01 -14.46 -4.91
C SER A 256 2.42 -14.93 -6.23
N ARG A 257 1.71 -16.07 -6.22
CA ARG A 257 0.85 -16.42 -7.35
C ARG A 257 -0.17 -15.31 -7.48
N ARG A 258 -0.12 -14.63 -8.62
CA ARG A 258 -1.17 -13.75 -9.07
C ARG A 258 -2.19 -14.59 -9.81
N ALA A 259 -3.46 -14.39 -9.50
CA ALA A 259 -4.52 -15.01 -10.27
C ALA A 259 -4.31 -14.70 -11.77
N GLY A 260 -4.39 -15.73 -12.60
CA GLY A 260 -4.41 -15.55 -14.05
C GLY A 260 -5.70 -14.84 -14.48
N GLU A 261 -5.70 -14.17 -15.63
CA GLU A 261 -6.86 -13.43 -16.14
C GLU A 261 -8.13 -14.32 -16.20
N GLN A 262 -8.00 -15.54 -16.70
CA GLN A 262 -9.11 -16.50 -16.72
C GLN A 262 -9.61 -16.88 -15.31
N GLU A 263 -8.71 -17.00 -14.33
CA GLU A 263 -9.09 -17.32 -12.95
C GLU A 263 -9.85 -16.16 -12.30
N VAL A 264 -9.45 -14.93 -12.63
CA VAL A 264 -10.17 -13.71 -12.21
C VAL A 264 -11.56 -13.69 -12.82
N ASP A 265 -11.67 -13.92 -14.13
CA ASP A 265 -12.96 -13.90 -14.84
C ASP A 265 -13.91 -14.99 -14.31
N ASP A 266 -13.43 -16.23 -14.16
CA ASP A 266 -14.22 -17.34 -13.64
C ASP A 266 -14.74 -17.05 -12.21
N PHE A 267 -13.91 -16.42 -11.37
CA PHE A 267 -14.30 -16.03 -10.02
C PHE A 267 -15.34 -14.91 -10.00
N VAL A 268 -15.12 -13.87 -10.81
CA VAL A 268 -16.07 -12.75 -10.93
C VAL A 268 -17.42 -13.27 -11.42
N ASP A 269 -17.43 -14.09 -12.47
CA ASP A 269 -18.64 -14.67 -13.04
C ASP A 269 -19.37 -15.59 -12.04
N ALA A 270 -18.63 -16.40 -11.28
CA ALA A 270 -19.21 -17.31 -10.27
C ALA A 270 -19.90 -16.56 -9.12
N ASN A 271 -19.49 -15.32 -8.84
CA ASN A 271 -20.04 -14.53 -7.74
C ASN A 271 -20.98 -13.41 -8.21
N ARG A 272 -21.15 -13.19 -9.52
CA ARG A 272 -22.00 -12.14 -10.06
C ARG A 272 -23.45 -12.29 -9.59
N GLY A 273 -24.03 -11.19 -9.09
CA GLY A 273 -25.41 -11.15 -8.60
C GLY A 273 -25.61 -11.69 -7.17
N HIS A 274 -24.56 -12.17 -6.50
CA HIS A 274 -24.65 -12.48 -5.08
C HIS A 274 -24.60 -11.20 -4.24
N PRO A 275 -25.61 -10.90 -3.40
CA PRO A 275 -25.70 -9.60 -2.69
C PRO A 275 -24.46 -9.29 -1.84
N ASP A 276 -23.87 -10.33 -1.25
CA ASP A 276 -22.74 -10.19 -0.33
C ASP A 276 -21.37 -10.54 -0.94
N ARG A 277 -21.35 -11.23 -2.08
CA ARG A 277 -20.12 -11.79 -2.70
C ARG A 277 -19.84 -11.28 -4.11
N ASP A 278 -20.74 -10.50 -4.69
CA ASP A 278 -20.53 -9.87 -6.00
C ASP A 278 -19.31 -8.93 -5.93
N VAL A 279 -18.22 -9.41 -6.49
CA VAL A 279 -16.91 -8.75 -6.43
C VAL A 279 -16.95 -7.41 -7.15
N GLU A 280 -17.67 -7.31 -8.26
CA GLU A 280 -17.83 -6.05 -8.99
C GLU A 280 -18.56 -5.03 -8.12
N LYS A 281 -19.60 -5.46 -7.40
CA LYS A 281 -20.30 -4.61 -6.44
C LYS A 281 -19.39 -4.18 -5.29
N VAL A 282 -18.60 -5.09 -4.71
CA VAL A 282 -17.69 -4.77 -3.60
C VAL A 282 -16.60 -3.78 -4.04
N VAL A 283 -16.04 -3.94 -5.23
CA VAL A 283 -15.07 -2.99 -5.77
C VAL A 283 -15.71 -1.61 -6.00
N ALA A 284 -16.93 -1.56 -6.53
CA ALA A 284 -17.66 -0.31 -6.70
C ALA A 284 -18.01 0.37 -5.36
N ASP A 285 -18.49 -0.40 -4.37
CA ASP A 285 -18.77 0.10 -3.02
C ASP A 285 -17.49 0.65 -2.36
N ARG A 286 -16.35 -0.03 -2.53
CA ARG A 286 -15.03 0.43 -2.07
C ARG A 286 -14.62 1.74 -2.74
N GLN A 287 -14.74 1.84 -4.07
CA GLN A 287 -14.37 3.07 -4.78
C GLN A 287 -15.22 4.25 -4.30
N LYS A 288 -16.53 4.04 -4.15
CA LYS A 288 -17.43 5.03 -3.56
C LYS A 288 -17.01 5.42 -2.13
N ALA A 289 -16.59 4.46 -1.31
CA ALA A 289 -16.12 4.75 0.06
C ALA A 289 -14.83 5.57 0.07
N ILE A 290 -13.93 5.38 -0.91
CA ILE A 290 -12.75 6.22 -1.11
C ILE A 290 -13.15 7.64 -1.47
N GLU A 291 -14.06 7.80 -2.43
CA GLU A 291 -14.57 9.11 -2.85
C GLU A 291 -15.27 9.85 -1.68
N ASP A 292 -16.10 9.14 -0.92
CA ASP A 292 -16.79 9.66 0.26
C ASP A 292 -15.76 10.12 1.32
N LEU A 293 -14.66 9.38 1.51
CA LEU A 293 -13.58 9.76 2.43
C LEU A 293 -12.83 10.99 1.94
N GLU A 294 -12.48 11.06 0.66
CA GLU A 294 -11.80 12.21 0.09
C GLU A 294 -12.67 13.48 0.17
N GLN A 295 -13.98 13.35 -0.04
CA GLN A 295 -14.90 14.45 0.17
C GLN A 295 -14.98 14.86 1.65
N ALA A 296 -15.14 13.89 2.57
CA ALA A 296 -15.19 14.18 3.99
C ALA A 296 -13.90 14.84 4.53
N LYS A 297 -12.74 14.45 3.99
CA LYS A 297 -11.46 15.13 4.27
C LYS A 297 -11.50 16.59 3.81
N LYS A 298 -11.90 16.87 2.57
CA LYS A 298 -12.02 18.24 2.04
C LYS A 298 -12.97 19.10 2.87
N ASP A 299 -14.11 18.54 3.26
CA ASP A 299 -15.11 19.24 4.06
C ASP A 299 -14.57 19.56 5.46
N HIS A 300 -13.89 18.60 6.09
CA HIS A 300 -13.23 18.80 7.38
C HIS A 300 -12.12 19.85 7.31
N ASP A 301 -11.25 19.79 6.30
CA ASP A 301 -10.15 20.73 6.13
C ASP A 301 -10.66 22.15 5.84
N SER A 302 -11.77 22.27 5.12
CA SER A 302 -12.39 23.56 4.80
C SER A 302 -13.17 24.16 5.97
N SER A 303 -13.77 23.32 6.82
CA SER A 303 -14.60 23.76 7.96
C SER A 303 -14.48 22.78 9.16
N PRO A 304 -13.39 22.83 9.93
CA PRO A 304 -13.15 21.90 11.02
C PRO A 304 -14.20 22.05 12.14
N THR A 305 -15.10 21.07 12.24
CA THR A 305 -16.12 20.96 13.28
C THR A 305 -16.21 19.53 13.81
N GLU A 306 -16.79 19.33 14.99
CA GLU A 306 -17.05 17.99 15.54
C GLU A 306 -17.82 17.10 14.55
N LYS A 307 -18.79 17.70 13.83
CA LYS A 307 -19.57 16.96 12.84
C LYS A 307 -18.72 16.52 11.64
N THR A 308 -17.93 17.42 11.07
CA THR A 308 -17.04 17.04 9.95
C THR A 308 -15.95 16.03 10.37
N ALA A 309 -15.51 16.06 11.64
CA ALA A 309 -14.58 15.07 12.17
C ALA A 309 -15.26 13.69 12.31
N GLU A 310 -16.52 13.66 12.76
CA GLU A 310 -17.34 12.45 12.77
C GLU A 310 -17.55 11.90 11.35
N ASP A 311 -17.96 12.75 10.40
CA ASP A 311 -18.20 12.34 9.01
C ASP A 311 -16.92 11.78 8.35
N LYS A 312 -15.76 12.38 8.64
CA LYS A 312 -14.44 11.87 8.21
C LYS A 312 -14.12 10.51 8.82
N ARG A 313 -14.37 10.32 10.13
CA ARG A 313 -14.17 9.03 10.81
C ARG A 313 -15.10 7.95 10.23
N ASP A 314 -16.37 8.27 10.03
CA ASP A 314 -17.36 7.34 9.48
C ASP A 314 -17.01 6.95 8.03
N ALA A 315 -16.53 7.90 7.22
CA ALA A 315 -16.08 7.62 5.86
C ALA A 315 -14.83 6.73 5.84
N PHE A 316 -13.90 6.96 6.77
CA PHE A 316 -12.70 6.13 6.91
C PHE A 316 -13.06 4.69 7.35
N GLU A 317 -14.00 4.53 8.29
CA GLU A 317 -14.49 3.22 8.71
C GLU A 317 -15.16 2.48 7.55
N ARG A 318 -15.99 3.16 6.74
CA ARG A 318 -16.58 2.57 5.52
C ARG A 318 -15.50 2.12 4.53
N GLN A 319 -14.51 2.96 4.24
CA GLN A 319 -13.40 2.60 3.35
C GLN A 319 -12.65 1.37 3.85
N THR A 320 -12.39 1.30 5.16
CA THR A 320 -11.73 0.17 5.80
C THR A 320 -12.56 -1.11 5.64
N ASN A 321 -13.86 -1.05 5.98
CA ASN A 321 -14.77 -2.20 5.91
C ASN A 321 -14.89 -2.78 4.49
N GLU A 322 -15.03 -1.92 3.46
CA GLU A 322 -15.10 -2.41 2.08
C GLU A 322 -13.75 -2.95 1.59
N GLY A 323 -12.64 -2.41 2.09
CA GLY A 323 -11.31 -2.96 1.87
C GLY A 323 -11.14 -4.36 2.48
N GLU A 324 -11.56 -4.55 3.72
CA GLU A 324 -11.55 -5.85 4.41
C GLU A 324 -12.41 -6.87 3.69
N ARG A 325 -13.63 -6.48 3.27
CA ARG A 325 -14.55 -7.33 2.51
C ARG A 325 -13.97 -7.79 1.17
N LEU A 326 -13.31 -6.89 0.44
CA LEU A 326 -12.61 -7.26 -0.80
C LEU A 326 -11.43 -8.20 -0.52
N GLY A 327 -10.71 -7.99 0.58
CA GLY A 327 -9.67 -8.90 1.05
C GLY A 327 -10.21 -10.30 1.32
N ASP A 328 -11.31 -10.41 2.07
CA ASP A 328 -11.96 -11.69 2.38
C ASP A 328 -12.36 -12.43 1.10
N LEU A 329 -13.01 -11.76 0.14
CA LEU A 329 -13.34 -12.38 -1.15
C LEU A 329 -12.11 -12.87 -1.92
N ALA A 330 -11.01 -12.11 -1.88
CA ALA A 330 -9.75 -12.56 -2.47
C ALA A 330 -9.22 -13.83 -1.79
N GLY A 331 -9.33 -13.95 -0.46
CA GLY A 331 -9.01 -15.18 0.28
C GLY A 331 -9.89 -16.36 -0.14
N GLU A 332 -11.20 -16.14 -0.28
CA GLU A 332 -12.15 -17.18 -0.71
C GLU A 332 -11.87 -17.70 -2.12
N ASN A 333 -11.43 -16.81 -3.02
CA ASN A 333 -10.98 -17.21 -4.35
C ASN A 333 -9.68 -18.00 -4.28
N ALA A 334 -8.70 -17.47 -3.55
CA ALA A 334 -7.33 -17.95 -3.62
C ALA A 334 -7.15 -19.35 -3.04
N ILE A 335 -7.80 -19.67 -1.92
CA ILE A 335 -7.50 -20.91 -1.21
C ILE A 335 -7.86 -22.18 -2.01
N PRO A 336 -9.06 -22.33 -2.60
CA PRO A 336 -9.39 -23.48 -3.44
C PRO A 336 -8.46 -23.62 -4.66
N VAL A 337 -8.03 -22.48 -5.22
CA VAL A 337 -7.16 -22.41 -6.40
C VAL A 337 -5.72 -22.84 -6.08
N GLU A 338 -5.20 -22.47 -4.90
CA GLU A 338 -3.83 -22.80 -4.48
C GLU A 338 -3.70 -24.18 -3.84
N PHE A 339 -4.71 -24.62 -3.10
CA PHE A 339 -4.65 -25.83 -2.29
C PHE A 339 -5.46 -27.00 -2.85
N GLY A 340 -6.21 -26.75 -3.93
CA GLY A 340 -7.03 -27.75 -4.59
C GLY A 340 -8.33 -28.06 -3.86
N SER A 341 -9.14 -28.91 -4.49
CA SER A 341 -10.46 -29.31 -3.99
C SER A 341 -10.41 -30.72 -3.38
N PRO A 342 -11.15 -30.99 -2.29
CA PRO A 342 -12.04 -30.06 -1.57
C PRO A 342 -11.30 -29.12 -0.64
N ALA A 343 -11.61 -27.82 -0.71
CA ALA A 343 -11.22 -26.81 0.28
C ALA A 343 -12.47 -26.35 1.03
N THR A 344 -12.47 -26.45 2.35
CA THR A 344 -13.63 -26.12 3.18
C THR A 344 -13.30 -25.01 4.17
N ARG A 345 -14.00 -23.87 4.08
CA ARG A 345 -13.90 -22.78 5.07
C ARG A 345 -14.54 -23.26 6.38
N LEU A 346 -13.80 -23.14 7.48
CA LEU A 346 -14.16 -23.63 8.81
C LEU A 346 -14.46 -22.52 9.81
N ASP A 347 -13.98 -21.29 9.57
CA ASP A 347 -14.24 -20.18 10.48
C ASP A 347 -15.73 -19.78 10.45
N PRO A 348 -16.29 -19.38 11.60
CA PRO A 348 -17.70 -18.99 11.70
C PRO A 348 -17.98 -17.56 11.19
N ASN A 349 -17.04 -16.93 10.46
CA ASN A 349 -17.12 -15.56 9.96
C ASN A 349 -17.56 -14.54 11.04
N LEU A 350 -16.93 -14.62 12.21
CA LEU A 350 -17.16 -13.69 13.29
C LEU A 350 -16.31 -12.43 13.09
N GLY A 351 -16.89 -11.24 13.20
CA GLY A 351 -16.12 -10.00 13.14
C GLY A 351 -15.23 -9.75 14.36
N GLY A 352 -14.27 -8.84 14.20
CA GLY A 352 -13.46 -8.28 15.28
C GLY A 352 -12.09 -8.93 15.48
N SER A 353 -11.25 -8.27 16.26
CA SER A 353 -9.87 -8.66 16.50
C SER A 353 -9.73 -10.02 17.21
N GLY A 354 -8.55 -10.63 17.08
CA GLY A 354 -8.17 -11.79 17.89
C GLY A 354 -8.39 -13.16 17.24
N ARG A 355 -8.64 -13.17 15.94
CA ARG A 355 -8.87 -14.35 15.10
C ARG A 355 -8.24 -14.12 13.72
N PHE A 356 -8.10 -15.19 12.96
CA PHE A 356 -7.74 -15.08 11.54
C PHE A 356 -8.94 -14.66 10.72
N ASP A 357 -8.70 -13.98 9.59
CA ASP A 357 -9.75 -13.58 8.66
C ASP A 357 -10.45 -14.82 8.07
N GLN A 358 -9.69 -15.88 7.77
CA GLN A 358 -10.24 -17.17 7.35
C GLN A 358 -9.45 -18.35 7.88
N ILE A 359 -10.13 -19.49 8.03
CA ILE A 359 -9.51 -20.76 8.35
C ILE A 359 -10.08 -21.83 7.42
N TRP A 360 -9.20 -22.54 6.73
CA TRP A 360 -9.60 -23.58 5.79
C TRP A 360 -9.05 -24.94 6.19
N GLU A 361 -9.81 -25.99 5.87
CA GLU A 361 -9.33 -27.38 5.82
C GLU A 361 -9.15 -27.78 4.36
N VAL A 362 -7.94 -28.23 4.03
CA VAL A 362 -7.55 -28.59 2.66
C VAL A 362 -6.79 -29.92 2.65
N PRO A 363 -6.68 -30.63 1.50
CA PRO A 363 -5.93 -31.87 1.42
C PRO A 363 -4.42 -31.63 1.62
N ASP A 364 -3.73 -32.54 2.29
CA ASP A 364 -2.28 -32.45 2.51
C ASP A 364 -1.43 -33.11 1.41
N GLY A 365 -2.08 -33.70 0.39
CA GLY A 365 -1.45 -34.44 -0.70
C GLY A 365 -1.08 -35.90 -0.38
N ASN A 366 -1.11 -36.30 0.89
CA ASN A 366 -0.82 -37.65 1.37
C ASN A 366 -2.08 -38.42 1.83
N GLY A 367 -3.27 -37.89 1.51
CA GLY A 367 -4.55 -38.45 1.93
C GLY A 367 -5.01 -38.00 3.33
N GLY A 368 -4.28 -37.08 3.95
CA GLY A 368 -4.69 -36.37 5.16
C GLY A 368 -5.21 -34.96 4.86
N THR A 369 -5.40 -34.19 5.93
CA THR A 369 -5.90 -32.81 5.89
C THR A 369 -4.94 -31.89 6.62
N LYS A 370 -4.75 -30.68 6.09
CA LYS A 370 -4.02 -29.59 6.76
C LYS A 370 -4.93 -28.38 6.91
N TYR A 371 -4.61 -27.54 7.89
CA TYR A 371 -5.29 -26.25 8.06
C TYR A 371 -4.54 -25.15 7.33
N VAL A 372 -5.27 -24.20 6.75
CA VAL A 372 -4.69 -22.97 6.21
C VAL A 372 -5.24 -21.79 7.00
N LEU A 373 -4.36 -21.09 7.69
CA LEU A 373 -4.65 -19.88 8.47
C LEU A 373 -4.43 -18.69 7.56
N VAL A 374 -5.48 -17.91 7.30
CA VAL A 374 -5.46 -16.85 6.29
C VAL A 374 -5.61 -15.50 6.98
N GLU A 375 -4.63 -14.62 6.74
CA GLU A 375 -4.83 -13.18 6.85
C GLU A 375 -5.17 -12.65 5.47
N ALA A 376 -6.33 -12.03 5.33
CA ALA A 376 -6.83 -11.47 4.09
C ALA A 376 -6.78 -9.93 4.19
N LYS A 377 -6.29 -9.27 3.15
CA LYS A 377 -6.14 -7.82 3.12
C LYS A 377 -6.68 -7.23 1.84
N GLY A 378 -7.39 -6.10 1.98
CA GLY A 378 -7.76 -5.27 0.85
C GLY A 378 -6.53 -4.63 0.18
N PRO A 379 -6.74 -3.91 -0.94
CA PRO A 379 -5.65 -3.29 -1.71
C PRO A 379 -4.74 -2.37 -0.89
N ASN A 380 -5.31 -1.67 0.09
CA ASN A 380 -4.60 -0.73 0.96
C ASN A 380 -4.29 -1.31 2.36
N GLY A 381 -4.63 -2.59 2.59
CA GLY A 381 -4.40 -3.23 3.88
C GLY A 381 -2.90 -3.42 4.13
N THR A 382 -2.47 -3.07 5.35
CA THR A 382 -1.10 -3.26 5.82
C THR A 382 -1.03 -4.41 6.82
N LEU A 383 0.17 -4.97 6.98
CA LEU A 383 0.41 -5.98 8.00
C LEU A 383 0.45 -5.32 9.38
N THR A 384 -0.25 -5.89 10.34
CA THR A 384 -0.24 -5.40 11.72
C THR A 384 0.55 -6.33 12.62
N PRO A 385 1.32 -5.81 13.60
CA PRO A 385 1.99 -6.63 14.58
C PRO A 385 1.06 -6.94 15.74
N ARG A 386 1.45 -7.97 16.49
CA ARG A 386 0.78 -8.42 17.70
C ARG A 386 1.81 -8.96 18.68
N ARG A 387 1.51 -8.84 19.98
CA ARG A 387 2.33 -9.46 21.02
C ARG A 387 2.18 -10.97 20.99
N GLY A 388 3.31 -11.66 20.88
CA GLY A 388 3.44 -13.09 21.03
C GLY A 388 3.19 -13.53 22.47
N LEU A 389 3.24 -14.85 22.70
CA LEU A 389 3.04 -15.43 24.03
C LEU A 389 4.21 -15.17 24.99
N ASP A 390 5.36 -14.78 24.45
CA ASP A 390 6.57 -14.34 25.15
C ASP A 390 6.57 -12.84 25.49
N GLY A 391 5.55 -12.08 25.04
CA GLY A 391 5.42 -10.64 25.24
C GLY A 391 6.11 -9.77 24.18
N GLU A 392 6.89 -10.37 23.29
CA GLU A 392 7.56 -9.69 22.17
C GLU A 392 6.59 -9.41 21.02
N LEU A 393 6.91 -8.48 20.14
CA LEU A 393 6.06 -8.14 19.00
C LEU A 393 6.48 -8.89 17.75
N TYR A 394 5.47 -9.42 17.07
CA TYR A 394 5.63 -10.15 15.84
C TYR A 394 4.71 -9.59 14.79
N MET A 395 5.19 -9.46 13.56
CA MET A 395 4.35 -9.14 12.41
C MET A 395 3.51 -10.36 12.01
N GLN A 396 2.38 -10.09 11.36
CA GLN A 396 1.65 -11.09 10.58
C GLN A 396 2.58 -11.92 9.70
N GLY A 397 2.31 -13.22 9.64
CA GLY A 397 3.17 -14.22 9.02
C GLY A 397 4.21 -14.87 9.94
N HIS A 398 4.45 -14.34 11.15
CA HIS A 398 5.37 -14.99 12.09
C HIS A 398 4.67 -16.12 12.89
N PRO A 399 5.35 -17.24 13.23
CA PRO A 399 4.74 -18.32 14.01
C PRO A 399 4.21 -17.90 15.38
N GLU A 400 4.92 -17.03 16.10
CA GLU A 400 4.46 -16.51 17.39
C GLU A 400 3.25 -15.58 17.27
N TYR A 401 3.10 -14.89 16.13
CA TYR A 401 1.87 -14.15 15.81
C TYR A 401 0.70 -15.13 15.72
N ALA A 402 0.83 -16.20 14.92
CA ALA A 402 -0.22 -17.20 14.74
C ALA A 402 -0.59 -17.90 16.06
N LYS A 403 0.41 -18.31 16.86
CA LYS A 403 0.18 -18.92 18.18
C LYS A 403 -0.59 -17.98 19.12
N SER A 404 -0.29 -16.69 19.10
CA SER A 404 -0.99 -15.71 19.94
C SER A 404 -2.46 -15.56 19.54
N ILE A 405 -2.77 -15.58 18.24
CA ILE A 405 -4.16 -15.60 17.74
C ILE A 405 -4.87 -16.89 18.15
N LEU A 406 -4.26 -18.05 17.87
CA LEU A 406 -4.86 -19.35 18.22
C LEU A 406 -5.15 -19.44 19.73
N ARG A 407 -4.27 -18.88 20.57
CA ARG A 407 -4.49 -18.80 22.02
C ARG A 407 -5.69 -17.92 22.36
N GLU A 408 -5.80 -16.74 21.76
CA GLU A 408 -6.94 -15.85 21.99
C GLU A 408 -8.24 -16.52 21.55
N MET A 409 -8.31 -17.02 20.32
CA MET A 409 -9.45 -17.79 19.82
C MET A 409 -9.87 -18.91 20.76
N ALA A 410 -8.92 -19.72 21.27
CA ALA A 410 -9.19 -20.82 22.20
C ALA A 410 -9.79 -20.37 23.55
N THR A 411 -9.60 -19.10 23.90
CA THR A 411 -10.06 -18.49 25.15
C THR A 411 -11.20 -17.50 24.98
N ASN A 412 -11.56 -17.13 23.75
CA ASN A 412 -12.52 -16.08 23.46
C ASN A 412 -13.93 -16.38 24.04
N ARG A 413 -14.58 -15.36 24.59
CA ARG A 413 -15.89 -15.46 25.25
C ARG A 413 -16.67 -14.19 24.95
N LEU A 414 -17.99 -14.32 24.85
CA LEU A 414 -18.86 -13.15 24.81
C LEU A 414 -18.72 -12.41 26.15
N THR A 415 -18.23 -11.17 26.11
CA THR A 415 -18.14 -10.32 27.29
C THR A 415 -19.48 -9.62 27.56
N PRO A 416 -19.77 -9.23 28.81
CA PRO A 416 -20.98 -8.47 29.13
C PRO A 416 -21.08 -7.17 28.32
N GLU A 417 -19.96 -6.50 28.06
CA GLU A 417 -19.91 -5.24 27.30
C GLU A 417 -20.26 -5.48 25.84
N LEU A 418 -19.72 -6.54 25.23
CA LEU A 418 -20.03 -6.89 23.85
C LEU A 418 -21.50 -7.33 23.72
N GLU A 419 -22.00 -8.12 24.66
CA GLU A 419 -23.43 -8.50 24.69
C GLU A 419 -24.32 -7.26 24.78
N ALA A 420 -24.00 -6.32 25.68
CA ALA A 420 -24.73 -5.06 25.79
C ALA A 420 -24.68 -4.24 24.50
N LYS A 421 -23.51 -4.17 23.84
CA LYS A 421 -23.35 -3.51 22.54
C LYS A 421 -24.19 -4.16 21.45
N MET A 422 -24.18 -5.50 21.36
CA MET A 422 -25.02 -6.25 20.42
C MET A 422 -26.51 -5.95 20.67
N ARG A 423 -26.96 -6.00 21.93
CA ARG A 423 -28.35 -5.68 22.29
C ARG A 423 -28.74 -4.24 21.97
N SER A 424 -27.84 -3.28 22.19
CA SER A 424 -28.07 -1.87 21.81
C SER A 424 -28.25 -1.67 20.31
N ARG A 425 -27.69 -2.58 19.50
CA ARG A 425 -27.85 -2.65 18.03
C ARG A 425 -29.04 -3.51 17.59
N GLY A 426 -29.88 -3.94 18.53
CA GLY A 426 -31.10 -4.70 18.26
C GLY A 426 -30.94 -6.22 18.25
N ALA A 427 -29.80 -6.77 18.67
CA ALA A 427 -29.62 -8.22 18.74
C ALA A 427 -30.62 -8.87 19.72
N THR A 428 -31.29 -9.91 19.26
CA THR A 428 -32.20 -10.74 20.04
C THR A 428 -31.45 -11.77 20.88
N ASP A 429 -32.13 -12.43 21.81
CA ASP A 429 -31.51 -13.55 22.56
C ASP A 429 -31.04 -14.68 21.62
N ALA A 430 -31.76 -14.91 20.51
CA ALA A 430 -31.37 -15.90 19.51
C ALA A 430 -30.06 -15.50 18.80
N ASP A 431 -29.88 -14.22 18.49
CA ASP A 431 -28.63 -13.72 17.89
C ASP A 431 -27.44 -13.85 18.86
N ILE A 432 -27.68 -13.54 20.14
CA ILE A 432 -26.68 -13.69 21.20
C ILE A 432 -26.28 -15.16 21.38
N ASP A 433 -27.26 -16.07 21.39
CA ASP A 433 -26.98 -17.50 21.55
C ASP A 433 -26.29 -18.10 20.32
N ALA A 434 -26.68 -17.69 19.10
CA ALA A 434 -25.98 -18.04 17.88
C ALA A 434 -24.51 -17.55 17.91
N TYR A 435 -24.26 -16.34 18.39
CA TYR A 435 -22.91 -15.81 18.55
C TYR A 435 -22.09 -16.59 19.59
N LYS A 436 -22.69 -17.00 20.72
CA LYS A 436 -22.03 -17.87 21.72
C LYS A 436 -21.67 -19.24 21.15
N ASP A 437 -22.55 -19.81 20.33
CA ASP A 437 -22.30 -21.08 19.65
C ASP A 437 -21.18 -20.96 18.62
N ALA A 438 -21.16 -19.88 17.84
CA ALA A 438 -20.06 -19.57 16.93
C ALA A 438 -18.72 -19.42 17.67
N LEU A 439 -18.69 -18.69 18.80
CA LEU A 439 -17.50 -18.61 19.66
C LEU A 439 -17.09 -19.98 20.22
N LYS A 440 -18.05 -20.87 20.49
CA LYS A 440 -17.73 -22.23 20.93
C LYS A 440 -17.06 -23.02 19.81
N GLN A 441 -17.58 -22.95 18.59
CA GLN A 441 -16.99 -23.59 17.42
C GLN A 441 -15.57 -23.07 17.15
N GLU A 442 -15.37 -21.75 17.21
CA GLU A 442 -14.06 -21.10 17.06
C GLU A 442 -13.03 -21.65 18.05
N ARG A 443 -13.41 -21.80 19.32
CA ARG A 443 -12.50 -22.33 20.35
C ARG A 443 -12.09 -23.77 20.10
N ASP A 444 -13.07 -24.59 19.74
CA ASP A 444 -12.84 -26.01 19.52
C ASP A 444 -11.97 -26.20 18.27
N LEU A 445 -12.19 -25.38 17.23
CA LEU A 445 -11.33 -25.29 16.05
C LEU A 445 -9.91 -24.85 16.41
N ALA A 446 -9.75 -23.75 17.15
CA ALA A 446 -8.43 -23.25 17.56
C ALA A 446 -7.64 -24.27 18.38
N ARG A 447 -8.30 -25.01 19.28
CA ARG A 447 -7.68 -26.11 20.03
C ARG A 447 -7.26 -27.27 19.12
N LYS A 448 -8.09 -27.63 18.15
CA LYS A 448 -7.81 -28.68 17.14
C LYS A 448 -6.56 -28.32 16.33
N ILE A 449 -6.46 -27.08 15.87
CA ILE A 449 -5.32 -26.56 15.11
C ILE A 449 -4.07 -26.53 16.00
N THR A 450 -4.17 -25.93 17.20
CA THR A 450 -3.05 -25.80 18.14
C THR A 450 -2.41 -27.15 18.49
N ALA A 451 -3.20 -28.23 18.56
CA ALA A 451 -2.70 -29.56 18.91
C ALA A 451 -1.72 -30.15 17.87
N GLY A 452 -1.75 -29.71 16.62
CA GLY A 452 -0.82 -30.15 15.57
C GLY A 452 0.02 -29.04 14.96
N TYR A 453 -0.07 -27.82 15.48
CA TYR A 453 0.68 -26.67 14.97
C TYR A 453 2.17 -26.75 15.37
N PRO A 454 3.12 -26.40 14.49
CA PRO A 454 2.92 -25.91 13.12
C PRO A 454 2.75 -27.01 12.06
N ASP A 455 3.06 -28.26 12.38
CA ASP A 455 3.24 -29.34 11.39
C ASP A 455 2.01 -29.65 10.53
N ASN A 456 0.80 -29.41 11.04
CA ASN A 456 -0.46 -29.64 10.32
C ASN A 456 -1.12 -28.37 9.77
N SER A 457 -0.40 -27.24 9.75
CA SER A 457 -0.96 -25.94 9.43
C SER A 457 -0.04 -25.14 8.50
N GLU A 458 -0.61 -24.44 7.53
CA GLU A 458 0.08 -23.40 6.76
C GLU A 458 -0.47 -22.03 7.14
N TYR A 459 0.41 -21.05 7.31
CA TYR A 459 0.01 -19.65 7.47
C TYR A 459 0.23 -18.93 6.14
N VAL A 460 -0.85 -18.38 5.59
CA VAL A 460 -0.82 -17.56 4.38
C VAL A 460 -1.37 -16.16 4.60
N HIS A 461 -0.86 -15.24 3.78
CA HIS A 461 -1.40 -13.90 3.63
C HIS A 461 -1.89 -13.72 2.20
N VAL A 462 -3.14 -13.26 2.05
CA VAL A 462 -3.76 -12.97 0.75
C VAL A 462 -4.04 -11.48 0.68
N LYS A 463 -3.63 -10.84 -0.41
CA LYS A 463 -3.90 -9.42 -0.67
C LYS A 463 -4.64 -9.27 -1.99
N ALA A 464 -5.78 -8.59 -1.96
CA ALA A 464 -6.57 -8.25 -3.14
C ALA A 464 -5.89 -7.13 -3.96
N HIS A 465 -6.04 -7.18 -5.27
CA HIS A 465 -5.61 -6.14 -6.20
C HIS A 465 -6.80 -5.57 -6.97
N VAL A 466 -6.71 -4.29 -7.28
CA VAL A 466 -7.62 -3.60 -8.19
C VAL A 466 -6.79 -2.88 -9.24
N LYS A 467 -7.37 -2.72 -10.43
CA LYS A 467 -6.82 -1.89 -11.50
C LYS A 467 -7.88 -0.89 -11.94
N GLU A 468 -7.43 0.28 -12.39
CA GLU A 468 -8.32 1.25 -13.00
C GLU A 468 -8.60 0.89 -14.45
N GLU A 469 -9.86 0.93 -14.85
CA GLU A 469 -10.31 0.78 -16.22
C GLU A 469 -11.12 1.99 -16.68
N PRO A 470 -10.93 2.48 -17.91
CA PRO A 470 -11.73 3.57 -18.45
C PRO A 470 -13.19 3.17 -18.62
N ILE A 471 -14.11 4.07 -18.25
CA ILE A 471 -15.54 3.88 -18.50
C ILE A 471 -15.82 4.13 -19.99
N PRO A 472 -16.43 3.18 -20.73
CA PRO A 472 -16.71 3.36 -22.15
C PRO A 472 -17.51 4.64 -22.43
N GLY A 473 -16.94 5.54 -23.25
CA GLY A 473 -17.59 6.78 -23.67
C GLY A 473 -17.38 7.99 -22.74
N GLY A 474 -16.51 7.88 -21.73
CA GLY A 474 -16.15 8.98 -20.83
C GLY A 474 -14.63 9.14 -20.65
N THR A 475 -14.24 10.16 -19.87
CA THR A 475 -12.86 10.36 -19.39
C THR A 475 -12.63 9.75 -18.00
N ASP A 476 -13.69 9.27 -17.36
CA ASP A 476 -13.66 8.75 -15.99
C ASP A 476 -13.18 7.29 -15.99
N THR A 477 -12.55 6.88 -14.89
CA THR A 477 -12.11 5.51 -14.64
C THR A 477 -12.93 4.87 -13.51
N ARG A 478 -12.98 3.54 -13.51
CA ARG A 478 -13.52 2.74 -12.42
C ARG A 478 -12.50 1.70 -11.99
N ASP A 479 -12.45 1.40 -10.71
CA ASP A 479 -11.73 0.24 -10.19
C ASP A 479 -12.45 -1.02 -10.66
N VAL A 480 -11.65 -2.00 -11.07
CA VAL A 480 -12.10 -3.38 -11.27
C VAL A 480 -11.17 -4.32 -10.51
N TYR A 481 -11.69 -5.48 -10.12
CA TYR A 481 -10.89 -6.50 -9.46
C TYR A 481 -9.82 -7.03 -10.41
N ASP A 482 -8.58 -7.10 -9.92
CA ASP A 482 -7.39 -7.46 -10.70
C ASP A 482 -6.69 -8.71 -10.14
N GLY A 483 -7.45 -9.49 -9.37
CA GLY A 483 -7.00 -10.73 -8.74
C GLY A 483 -6.43 -10.52 -7.34
N TYR A 484 -5.56 -11.44 -6.95
CA TYR A 484 -4.96 -11.48 -5.62
C TYR A 484 -3.47 -11.83 -5.70
N THR A 485 -2.77 -11.64 -4.60
CA THR A 485 -1.45 -12.21 -4.35
C THR A 485 -1.47 -13.00 -3.05
N MET A 486 -0.98 -14.25 -3.06
CA MET A 486 -0.82 -15.07 -1.85
C MET A 486 0.65 -15.24 -1.48
N LYS A 487 0.97 -15.13 -0.18
CA LYS A 487 2.27 -15.48 0.40
C LYS A 487 2.13 -16.57 1.45
N LYS A 488 3.07 -17.52 1.47
CA LYS A 488 3.19 -18.57 2.49
C LYS A 488 4.33 -18.26 3.45
N PHE A 489 4.12 -18.54 4.73
CA PHE A 489 5.12 -18.30 5.78
C PHE A 489 5.66 -19.61 6.37
N GLN A 490 6.89 -19.53 6.90
CA GLN A 490 7.58 -20.63 7.59
C GLN A 490 7.02 -20.92 8.97
#